data_AF-A0AB38P5P6-F1
#
_entry.id   AF-A0AB38P5P6-F1
#
_cell.length_a   1.000
_cell.length_b   1.000
_cell.length_c   1.000
_cell.angle_alpha   90.00
_cell.angle_beta   90.00
_cell.angle_gamma   90.00
#
_symmetry.space_group_name_H-M   'P 1'
#
loop_
_entity.id
_entity.type
_entity.pdbx_description
1 polymer ?
#
loop_
_entity_poly.entity_id
_entity_poly.type
_entity_poly.pdbx_seq_one_letter_code
_entity_poly.pdbx_strand_id
1 'polypeptide(L)'
;MSNIDKQAYRADGGDISTGRLKEIADNPYGDEEKCWLAKRMLALLDEVEVATNACNGWQIKFAEADERLEAAEKRIAELTGENEYIRKRFIESDLLFGKNLLVMQAAIIEWQGTGDARKGLAWIYNTLFGPGELPDESEKDAQAYFDRKYGPLDEELMALHRWFWEQSEAERAAAAAKGE
;
A
#
# COMPACT_ATOMS: atom_id res chain seq x y z
N MET A 1 27.99 -22.30 -80.42
CA MET A 1 27.90 -21.48 -79.19
C MET A 1 26.59 -21.86 -78.51
N SER A 2 26.64 -22.73 -77.49
CA SER A 2 25.42 -23.20 -76.82
C SER A 2 24.85 -22.07 -75.96
N ASN A 3 23.62 -21.71 -76.26
CA ASN A 3 22.85 -20.74 -75.50
C ASN A 3 22.58 -21.36 -74.13
N ILE A 4 23.33 -20.94 -73.11
CA ILE A 4 23.09 -21.33 -71.73
C ILE A 4 21.71 -20.80 -71.38
N ASP A 5 20.76 -21.69 -71.12
CA ASP A 5 19.42 -21.38 -70.62
C ASP A 5 19.54 -20.48 -69.39
N LYS A 6 19.44 -19.17 -69.59
CA LYS A 6 19.23 -18.21 -68.51
C LYS A 6 17.77 -18.34 -68.11
N GLN A 7 17.50 -19.31 -67.23
CA GLN A 7 16.21 -19.47 -66.60
C GLN A 7 15.79 -18.12 -66.02
N ALA A 8 14.69 -17.57 -66.56
CA ALA A 8 14.19 -16.26 -66.19
C ALA A 8 13.92 -16.23 -64.68
N TYR A 9 14.48 -15.22 -64.01
CA TYR A 9 14.15 -14.89 -62.62
C TYR A 9 12.63 -14.75 -62.53
N ARG A 10 11.98 -15.52 -61.64
CA ARG A 10 10.52 -15.45 -61.49
C ARG A 10 10.15 -14.05 -61.00
N ALA A 11 9.15 -13.43 -61.63
CA ALA A 11 8.75 -12.05 -61.32
C ALA A 11 8.15 -11.89 -59.91
N ASP A 12 7.79 -12.99 -59.25
CA ASP A 12 7.30 -13.05 -57.86
C ASP A 12 8.43 -13.15 -56.82
N GLY A 13 9.71 -13.20 -57.24
CA GLY A 13 10.86 -13.33 -56.35
C GLY A 13 11.14 -14.76 -55.86
N GLY A 14 10.31 -15.74 -56.23
CA GLY A 14 10.42 -17.13 -55.75
C GLY A 14 10.11 -17.30 -54.25
N ASP A 15 10.04 -18.56 -53.80
CA ASP A 15 9.86 -18.85 -52.37
C ASP A 15 11.12 -18.48 -51.58
N ILE A 16 10.98 -17.52 -50.66
CA ILE A 16 12.04 -17.06 -49.74
C ILE A 16 11.84 -17.57 -48.31
N SER A 17 11.03 -18.64 -48.14
CA SER A 17 10.79 -19.24 -46.84
C SER A 17 12.08 -19.68 -46.14
N THR A 18 12.05 -19.70 -44.81
CA THR A 18 13.13 -20.26 -43.97
C THR A 18 13.47 -21.70 -44.37
N GLY A 19 12.47 -22.47 -44.82
CA GLY A 19 12.68 -23.82 -45.35
C GLY A 19 13.56 -23.82 -46.60
N ARG A 20 13.28 -22.93 -47.55
CA ARG A 20 14.10 -22.78 -48.76
C ARG A 20 15.51 -22.27 -48.46
N LEU A 21 15.66 -21.38 -47.48
CA LEU A 21 16.98 -20.91 -47.04
C LEU A 21 17.83 -22.03 -46.43
N LYS A 22 17.21 -22.94 -45.66
CA LYS A 22 17.89 -24.14 -45.12
C LYS A 22 18.37 -25.08 -46.22
N GLU A 23 17.52 -25.34 -47.23
CA GLU A 23 17.90 -26.15 -48.39
C GLU A 23 19.12 -25.57 -49.14
N ILE A 24 19.18 -24.24 -49.30
CA ILE A 24 20.32 -23.56 -49.95
C ILE A 24 21.57 -23.61 -49.07
N ALA A 25 21.43 -23.39 -47.77
CA ALA A 25 22.54 -23.43 -46.81
C ALA A 25 23.24 -24.80 -46.77
N ASP A 26 22.47 -25.88 -46.89
CA ASP A 26 22.96 -27.26 -46.75
C ASP A 26 23.27 -27.96 -48.08
N ASN A 27 23.13 -27.26 -49.21
CA ASN A 27 23.35 -27.85 -50.53
C ASN A 27 24.85 -28.16 -50.77
N PRO A 28 25.26 -29.44 -50.90
CA PRO A 28 26.67 -29.82 -51.08
C PRO A 28 27.23 -29.51 -52.47
N TYR A 29 26.36 -29.22 -53.44
CA TYR A 29 26.72 -28.80 -54.79
C TYR A 29 26.44 -27.31 -55.04
N GLY A 30 26.12 -26.58 -53.97
CA GLY A 30 25.81 -25.16 -54.02
C GLY A 30 27.07 -24.30 -54.17
N ASP A 31 26.90 -23.12 -54.77
CA ASP A 31 27.92 -22.09 -54.80
C ASP A 31 28.25 -21.64 -53.36
N GLU A 32 29.55 -21.61 -53.01
CA GLU A 32 30.00 -21.36 -51.64
C GLU A 32 29.50 -20.04 -51.08
N GLU A 33 29.47 -18.99 -51.91
CA GLU A 33 28.99 -17.66 -51.53
C GLU A 33 27.48 -17.69 -51.22
N LYS A 34 26.68 -18.39 -52.04
CA LYS A 34 25.24 -18.57 -51.80
C LYS A 34 24.94 -19.38 -50.54
N CYS A 35 25.66 -20.48 -50.31
CA CYS A 35 25.50 -21.29 -49.11
C CYS A 35 25.88 -20.49 -47.86
N TRP A 36 26.97 -19.72 -47.92
CA TRP A 36 27.40 -18.85 -46.84
C TRP A 36 26.38 -17.75 -46.54
N LEU A 37 25.86 -17.07 -47.57
CA LEU A 37 24.85 -16.03 -47.42
C LEU A 37 23.57 -16.59 -46.80
N ALA A 38 23.11 -17.76 -47.24
CA ALA A 38 21.94 -18.42 -46.67
C ALA A 38 22.13 -18.77 -45.18
N LYS A 39 23.30 -19.31 -44.79
CA LYS A 39 23.63 -19.57 -43.37
C LYS A 39 23.64 -18.29 -42.54
N ARG A 40 24.20 -17.20 -43.09
CA ARG A 40 24.22 -15.90 -42.40
C ARG A 40 22.82 -15.33 -42.23
N MET A 41 21.96 -15.44 -43.23
CA MET A 41 20.56 -15.01 -43.13
C MET A 41 19.78 -15.81 -42.09
N LEU A 42 19.97 -17.13 -42.02
CA LEU A 42 19.36 -17.97 -40.98
C LEU A 42 19.81 -17.57 -39.57
N ALA A 43 21.11 -17.36 -39.37
CA ALA A 43 21.64 -16.91 -38.08
C ALA A 43 21.07 -15.54 -37.67
N LEU A 44 20.94 -14.59 -38.61
CA LEU A 44 20.32 -13.29 -38.34
C LEU A 44 18.82 -13.42 -38.02
N LEU A 45 18.10 -14.34 -38.65
CA LEU A 45 16.70 -14.62 -38.32
C LEU A 45 16.57 -15.15 -36.89
N ASP A 46 17.42 -16.09 -36.48
CA ASP A 46 17.45 -16.62 -35.11
C ASP A 46 17.77 -15.51 -34.08
N GLU A 47 18.77 -14.65 -34.37
CA GLU A 47 19.12 -13.50 -33.53
C GLU A 47 17.95 -12.51 -33.38
N VAL A 48 17.25 -12.21 -34.48
CA VAL A 48 16.08 -11.32 -34.48
C VAL A 48 14.90 -11.94 -33.71
N GLU A 49 14.67 -13.24 -33.85
CA GLU A 49 13.62 -13.94 -33.11
C GLU A 49 13.90 -13.91 -31.59
N VAL A 50 15.14 -14.21 -31.19
CA VAL A 50 15.55 -14.13 -29.78
C VAL A 50 15.39 -12.71 -29.23
N ALA A 51 15.83 -11.69 -29.96
CA ALA A 51 15.69 -10.30 -29.56
C ALA A 51 14.22 -9.87 -29.46
N THR A 52 13.37 -10.32 -30.40
CA THR A 52 11.93 -10.05 -30.40
C THR A 52 11.25 -10.68 -29.18
N ASN A 53 11.55 -11.95 -28.89
CA ASN A 53 11.01 -12.64 -27.72
C ASN A 53 11.45 -11.99 -26.41
N ALA A 54 12.72 -11.55 -26.32
CA ALA A 54 13.20 -10.79 -25.18
C ALA A 54 12.47 -9.46 -25.03
N CYS A 55 12.28 -8.70 -26.13
CA CYS A 55 11.55 -7.44 -26.12
C CYS A 55 10.11 -7.62 -25.64
N ASN A 56 9.40 -8.62 -26.16
CA ASN A 56 8.04 -8.97 -25.74
C ASN A 56 8.00 -9.35 -24.24
N GLY A 57 8.98 -10.13 -23.78
CA GLY A 57 9.09 -10.51 -22.37
C GLY A 57 9.31 -9.31 -21.44
N TRP A 58 10.10 -8.32 -21.87
CA TRP A 58 10.26 -7.06 -21.15
C TRP A 58 8.97 -6.24 -21.15
N GLN A 59 8.27 -6.14 -22.29
CA GLN A 59 7.01 -5.41 -22.38
C GLN A 59 5.96 -5.94 -21.40
N ILE A 60 5.81 -7.26 -21.26
CA ILE A 60 4.90 -7.87 -20.29
C ILE A 60 5.30 -7.49 -18.86
N LYS A 61 6.58 -7.62 -18.52
CA LYS A 61 7.07 -7.26 -17.17
C LYS A 61 6.88 -5.79 -16.85
N PHE A 62 7.03 -4.91 -17.83
CA PHE A 62 6.77 -3.48 -17.65
C PHE A 62 5.28 -3.22 -17.40
N ALA A 63 4.38 -3.84 -18.16
CA ALA A 63 2.94 -3.72 -17.94
C ALA A 63 2.54 -4.21 -16.53
N GLU A 64 3.04 -5.39 -16.11
CA GLU A 64 2.79 -5.92 -14.76
C GLU A 64 3.36 -5.01 -13.66
N ALA A 65 4.52 -4.39 -13.89
CA ALA A 65 5.13 -3.46 -12.95
C ALA A 65 4.31 -2.17 -12.83
N ASP A 66 3.75 -1.68 -13.94
CA ASP A 66 2.92 -0.47 -13.99
C ASP A 66 1.60 -0.70 -13.24
N GLU A 67 0.91 -1.82 -13.49
CA GLU A 67 -0.30 -2.21 -12.74
C GLU A 67 -0.03 -2.31 -11.24
N ARG A 68 1.12 -2.90 -10.85
CA ARG A 68 1.53 -2.99 -9.45
C ARG A 68 1.84 -1.63 -8.83
N LEU A 69 2.43 -0.72 -9.60
CA LEU A 69 2.73 0.63 -9.15
C LEU A 69 1.42 1.41 -8.92
N GLU A 70 0.50 1.39 -9.88
CA GLU A 70 -0.82 2.04 -9.73
C GLU A 70 -1.60 1.50 -8.52
N ALA A 71 -1.61 0.17 -8.34
CA ALA A 71 -2.25 -0.45 -7.18
C ALA A 71 -1.60 -0.03 -5.85
N ALA A 72 -0.27 0.07 -5.81
CA ALA A 72 0.46 0.53 -4.63
C ALA A 72 0.20 2.02 -4.34
N GLU A 73 0.19 2.87 -5.36
CA GLU A 73 -0.11 4.30 -5.24
C GLU A 73 -1.53 4.52 -4.72
N LYS A 74 -2.51 3.79 -5.26
CA LYS A 74 -3.88 3.83 -4.76
C LYS A 74 -3.95 3.41 -3.29
N ARG A 75 -3.26 2.33 -2.91
CA ARG A 75 -3.24 1.86 -1.52
C ARG A 75 -2.56 2.87 -0.59
N ILE A 76 -1.50 3.55 -1.02
CA ILE A 76 -0.83 4.60 -0.26
C ILE A 76 -1.76 5.80 -0.07
N ALA A 77 -2.49 6.21 -1.11
CA ALA A 77 -3.45 7.30 -1.03
C ALA A 77 -4.59 6.98 -0.04
N GLU A 78 -5.15 5.78 -0.09
CA GLU A 78 -6.15 5.29 0.87
C GLU A 78 -5.61 5.33 2.30
N LEU A 79 -4.45 4.70 2.53
CA LEU A 79 -3.83 4.64 3.86
C LEU A 79 -3.48 6.02 4.41
N THR A 80 -3.07 6.95 3.55
CA THR A 80 -2.76 8.32 3.95
C THR A 80 -4.02 9.06 4.37
N GLY A 81 -5.13 8.90 3.63
CA GLY A 81 -6.43 9.46 4.00
C GLY A 81 -6.94 8.88 5.33
N GLU A 82 -6.87 7.57 5.51
CA GLU A 82 -7.24 6.91 6.77
C GLU A 82 -6.38 7.39 7.94
N ASN A 83 -5.06 7.52 7.74
CA ASN A 83 -4.16 8.00 8.78
C ASN A 83 -4.45 9.45 9.17
N GLU A 84 -4.72 10.33 8.19
CA GLU A 84 -5.12 11.70 8.47
C GLU A 84 -6.42 11.75 9.26
N TYR A 85 -7.44 10.99 8.85
CA TYR A 85 -8.70 10.92 9.57
C TYR A 85 -8.52 10.49 11.03
N ILE A 86 -7.75 9.41 11.28
CA ILE A 86 -7.48 8.92 12.64
C ILE A 86 -6.74 9.99 13.46
N ARG A 87 -5.75 10.67 12.88
CA ARG A 87 -5.04 11.78 13.57
C ARG A 87 -6.00 12.90 13.97
N LYS A 88 -6.91 13.30 13.07
CA LYS A 88 -7.90 14.34 13.38
C LYS A 88 -8.86 13.91 14.47
N ARG A 89 -9.34 12.66 14.43
CA ARG A 89 -10.20 12.10 15.49
C ARG A 89 -9.49 12.01 16.85
N PHE A 90 -8.19 11.68 16.86
CA PHE A 90 -7.40 11.70 18.08
C PHE A 90 -7.28 13.11 18.67
N ILE A 91 -6.97 14.11 17.83
CA ILE A 91 -6.92 15.52 18.25
C ILE A 91 -8.28 15.97 18.81
N GLU A 92 -9.38 15.61 18.15
CA GLU A 92 -10.72 15.94 18.63
C GLU A 92 -10.99 15.33 20.01
N SER A 93 -10.63 14.06 20.22
CA SER A 93 -10.76 13.40 21.52
C SER A 93 -9.94 14.08 22.61
N ASP A 94 -8.69 14.45 22.33
CA ASP A 94 -7.82 15.16 23.28
C ASP A 94 -8.38 16.54 23.63
N LEU A 95 -8.91 17.28 22.65
CA LEU A 95 -9.57 18.56 22.87
C LEU A 95 -10.84 18.42 23.72
N LEU A 96 -11.64 17.38 23.49
CA LEU A 96 -12.83 17.11 24.31
C LEU A 96 -12.45 16.78 25.76
N PHE A 97 -11.42 15.96 25.96
CA PHE A 97 -10.88 15.66 27.28
C PHE A 97 -10.38 16.95 27.96
N GLY A 98 -9.59 17.77 27.26
CA GLY A 98 -9.07 19.04 27.76
C GLY A 98 -10.19 20.03 28.15
N LYS A 99 -11.27 20.12 27.36
CA LYS A 99 -12.45 20.94 27.70
C LYS A 99 -13.10 20.47 29.00
N ASN A 100 -13.26 19.17 29.19
CA ASN A 100 -13.83 18.61 30.42
C ASN A 100 -12.91 18.87 31.63
N LEU A 101 -11.59 18.72 31.47
CA LEU A 101 -10.63 19.04 32.54
C LEU A 101 -10.68 20.52 32.92
N LEU A 102 -10.77 21.43 31.94
CA LEU A 102 -10.87 22.87 32.18
C LEU A 102 -12.14 23.23 32.96
N VAL A 103 -13.27 22.59 32.66
CA VAL A 103 -14.52 22.75 33.41
C VAL A 103 -14.35 22.29 34.85
N MET A 104 -13.71 21.15 35.09
CA MET A 104 -13.42 20.67 36.45
C MET A 104 -12.52 21.65 37.22
N GLN A 105 -11.52 22.24 36.55
CA GLN A 105 -10.68 23.29 37.14
C GLN A 105 -11.50 24.55 37.49
N ALA A 106 -12.36 25.00 36.57
CA ALA A 106 -13.25 26.14 36.80
C ALA A 106 -14.21 25.90 37.99
N ALA A 107 -14.73 24.68 38.12
CA ALA A 107 -15.56 24.28 39.25
C ALA A 107 -14.82 24.44 40.59
N ILE A 108 -13.56 24.00 40.66
CA ILE A 108 -12.72 24.16 41.87
C ILE A 108 -12.45 25.62 42.17
N ILE A 109 -12.09 26.43 41.16
CA ILE A 109 -11.83 27.87 41.31
C ILE A 109 -13.08 28.59 41.84
N GLU A 110 -14.24 28.34 41.24
CA GLU A 110 -15.51 28.97 41.65
C GLU A 110 -15.89 28.60 43.09
N TRP A 111 -15.74 27.32 43.46
CA TRP A 111 -16.00 26.87 44.82
C TRP A 111 -15.04 27.51 45.83
N GLN A 112 -13.74 27.56 45.53
CA GLN A 112 -12.74 28.17 46.41
C GLN A 112 -12.95 29.69 46.55
N GLY A 113 -13.33 30.38 45.47
CA GLY A 113 -13.56 31.82 45.47
C GLY A 113 -14.84 32.24 46.18
N THR A 114 -15.89 31.43 46.12
CA THR A 114 -17.21 31.78 46.68
C THR A 114 -17.54 31.09 48.01
N GLY A 115 -16.88 29.98 48.31
CA GLY A 115 -17.25 29.08 49.41
C GLY A 115 -18.52 28.25 49.16
N ASP A 116 -19.20 28.40 48.01
CA ASP A 116 -20.44 27.68 47.70
C ASP A 116 -20.18 26.57 46.67
N ALA A 117 -20.18 25.32 47.15
CA ALA A 117 -19.94 24.14 46.31
C ALA A 117 -20.99 23.97 45.19
N ARG A 118 -22.20 24.52 45.34
CA ARG A 118 -23.25 24.43 44.30
C ARG A 118 -22.88 25.23 43.05
N LYS A 119 -22.16 26.34 43.22
CA LYS A 119 -21.66 27.13 42.09
C LYS A 119 -20.55 26.39 41.34
N GLY A 120 -19.67 25.69 42.07
CA GLY A 120 -18.70 24.78 41.47
C GLY A 120 -19.39 23.63 40.71
N LEU A 121 -20.36 22.96 41.32
CA LEU A 121 -21.09 21.86 40.71
C LEU A 121 -21.85 22.27 39.43
N ALA A 122 -22.34 23.52 39.36
CA ALA A 122 -23.02 24.02 38.16
C ALA A 122 -22.14 23.99 36.90
N TRP A 123 -20.82 24.22 37.03
CA TRP A 123 -19.89 24.10 35.91
C TRP A 123 -19.87 22.69 35.33
N ILE A 124 -19.75 21.69 36.21
CA ILE A 124 -19.73 20.27 35.82
C ILE A 124 -21.08 19.86 35.25
N TYR A 125 -22.16 20.19 35.95
CA TYR A 125 -23.52 19.83 35.53
C TYR A 125 -23.86 20.37 34.13
N ASN A 126 -23.62 21.66 33.87
CA ASN A 126 -23.95 22.27 32.58
C ASN A 126 -23.17 21.64 31.42
N THR A 127 -21.92 21.25 31.67
CA THR A 127 -21.06 20.60 30.67
C THR A 127 -21.54 19.21 30.31
N LEU A 128 -22.03 18.45 31.28
CA LEU A 128 -22.62 17.13 31.04
C LEU A 128 -24.04 17.21 30.45
N PHE A 129 -24.84 18.19 30.88
CA PHE A 129 -26.22 18.33 30.43
C PHE A 129 -26.33 18.64 28.94
N GLY A 130 -25.53 19.58 28.42
CA GLY A 130 -25.63 20.03 27.03
C GLY A 130 -25.54 18.91 25.98
N PRO A 131 -24.54 18.02 26.07
CA PRO A 131 -24.40 16.86 25.17
C PRO A 131 -25.25 15.64 25.56
N GLY A 132 -25.94 15.66 26.70
CA GLY A 132 -26.73 14.53 27.19
C GLY A 132 -25.94 13.44 27.93
N GLU A 133 -24.83 13.80 28.56
CA GLU A 133 -23.89 12.90 29.26
C GLU A 133 -24.21 12.72 30.75
N LEU A 134 -25.35 13.23 31.22
CA LEU A 134 -25.80 12.98 32.59
C LEU A 134 -26.20 11.51 32.75
N PRO A 135 -25.95 10.91 33.93
CA PRO A 135 -26.47 9.58 34.24
C PRO A 135 -28.00 9.58 34.23
N ASP A 136 -28.58 8.39 34.03
CA ASP A 136 -30.02 8.19 34.12
C ASP A 136 -30.56 8.64 35.49
N GLU A 137 -31.73 9.29 35.51
CA GLU A 137 -32.31 9.85 36.73
C GLU A 137 -32.61 8.79 37.80
N SER A 138 -32.74 7.52 37.42
CA SER A 138 -32.94 6.40 38.35
C SER A 138 -31.69 6.03 39.14
N GLU A 139 -30.49 6.48 38.72
CA GLU A 139 -29.23 6.22 39.42
C GLU A 139 -29.17 7.02 40.73
N LYS A 140 -29.10 6.33 41.88
CA LYS A 140 -29.08 6.95 43.22
C LYS A 140 -27.83 6.67 44.03
N ASP A 141 -27.04 5.67 43.63
CA ASP A 141 -25.81 5.27 44.31
C ASP A 141 -24.61 5.58 43.41
N ALA A 142 -23.88 6.65 43.78
CA ALA A 142 -22.74 7.13 43.00
C ALA A 142 -21.58 6.13 42.98
N GLN A 143 -21.35 5.39 44.07
CA GLN A 143 -20.25 4.44 44.15
C GLN A 143 -20.56 3.20 43.31
N ALA A 144 -21.76 2.65 43.45
CA ALA A 144 -22.20 1.52 42.64
C ALA A 144 -22.23 1.86 41.13
N TYR A 145 -22.64 3.09 40.78
CA TYR A 145 -22.58 3.59 39.41
C TYR A 145 -21.14 3.64 38.89
N PHE A 146 -20.23 4.25 39.66
CA PHE A 146 -18.83 4.38 39.30
C PHE A 146 -18.17 3.01 39.09
N ASP A 147 -18.27 2.11 40.07
CA ASP A 147 -17.63 0.80 40.01
C ASP A 147 -18.09 0.00 38.78
N ARG A 148 -19.40 0.05 38.48
CA ARG A 148 -19.99 -0.62 37.31
C ARG A 148 -19.50 -0.03 35.99
N LYS A 149 -19.25 1.28 35.90
CA LYS A 149 -18.80 1.96 34.68
C LYS A 149 -17.29 1.95 34.52
N TYR A 150 -16.55 2.02 35.62
CA TYR A 150 -15.09 2.12 35.65
C TYR A 150 -14.44 0.78 35.31
N GLY A 151 -14.95 -0.34 35.84
CA GLY A 151 -14.35 -1.66 35.63
C GLY A 151 -14.05 -1.98 34.15
N PRO A 152 -15.04 -1.90 33.24
CA PRO A 152 -14.80 -2.13 31.81
C PRO A 152 -13.80 -1.16 31.18
N LEU A 153 -13.81 0.11 31.59
CA LEU A 153 -12.87 1.12 31.08
C LEU A 153 -11.42 0.82 31.49
N ASP A 154 -11.23 0.42 32.75
CA ASP A 154 -9.91 0.07 33.29
C ASP A 154 -9.34 -1.17 32.58
N GLU A 155 -10.19 -2.18 32.34
CA GLU A 155 -9.81 -3.39 31.60
C GLU A 155 -9.36 -3.07 30.16
N GLU A 156 -10.12 -2.26 29.43
CA GLU A 156 -9.76 -1.84 28.07
C GLU A 156 -8.46 -1.03 28.04
N LEU A 157 -8.29 -0.12 29.02
CA LEU A 157 -7.08 0.69 29.14
C LEU A 157 -5.85 -0.18 29.44
N MET A 158 -5.98 -1.18 30.31
CA MET A 158 -4.91 -2.12 30.63
C MET A 158 -4.53 -2.99 29.43
N ALA A 159 -5.52 -3.45 28.64
CA ALA A 159 -5.27 -4.18 27.41
C ALA A 159 -4.49 -3.32 26.40
N LEU A 160 -4.86 -2.05 26.25
CA LEU A 160 -4.17 -1.11 25.36
C LEU A 160 -2.73 -0.82 25.82
N HIS A 161 -2.50 -0.60 27.11
CA HIS A 161 -1.15 -0.40 27.65
C HIS A 161 -0.26 -1.62 27.43
N ARG A 162 -0.80 -2.83 27.59
CA ARG A 162 -0.08 -4.07 27.30
C ARG A 162 0.34 -4.12 25.84
N TRP A 163 -0.58 -3.83 24.93
CA TRP A 163 -0.29 -3.80 23.50
C TRP A 163 0.85 -2.82 23.15
N PHE A 164 0.81 -1.58 23.68
CA PHE A 164 1.88 -0.60 23.44
C PHE A 164 3.24 -1.06 23.98
N TRP A 165 3.24 -1.71 25.16
CA TRP A 165 4.45 -2.27 25.74
C TRP A 165 5.05 -3.37 24.85
N GLU A 166 4.22 -4.30 24.36
CA GLU A 166 4.64 -5.38 23.47
C GLU A 166 5.21 -4.84 22.15
N GLN A 167 4.57 -3.80 21.56
CA GLN A 167 5.09 -3.15 20.37
C GLN A 167 6.47 -2.53 20.61
N SER A 168 6.64 -1.78 21.71
CA SER A 168 7.93 -1.16 22.05
C SER A 168 9.03 -2.20 22.27
N GLU A 169 8.71 -3.34 22.86
CA GLU A 169 9.67 -4.43 23.05
C GLU A 169 10.07 -5.07 21.72
N ALA A 170 9.10 -5.31 20.83
CA ALA A 170 9.36 -5.83 19.49
C ALA A 170 10.25 -4.89 18.66
N GLU A 171 10.01 -3.58 18.73
CA GLU A 171 10.84 -2.56 18.08
C GLU A 171 12.27 -2.56 18.61
N ARG A 172 12.45 -2.64 19.94
CA ARG A 172 13.77 -2.74 20.57
C ARG A 172 14.52 -4.00 20.15
N ALA A 173 13.84 -5.15 20.10
CA ALA A 173 14.42 -6.39 19.62
C ALA A 173 14.83 -6.30 18.13
N ALA A 174 13.98 -5.72 17.28
CA ALA A 174 14.27 -5.53 15.87
C ALA A 174 15.43 -4.56 15.62
N ALA A 175 15.56 -3.50 16.45
CA ALA A 175 16.69 -2.58 16.39
C ALA A 175 18.00 -3.26 16.80
N ALA A 176 17.98 -4.08 17.86
CA ALA A 176 19.15 -4.85 18.28
C ALA A 176 19.61 -5.84 17.19
N ALA A 177 18.67 -6.53 16.54
CA ALA A 177 18.97 -7.49 15.47
C ALA A 177 19.51 -6.87 14.16
N LYS A 178 19.33 -5.55 13.95
CA LYS A 178 19.88 -4.82 12.79
C LYS A 178 21.25 -4.21 13.06
N GLY A 179 21.71 -4.21 14.31
CA GLY A 179 23.00 -3.67 14.74
C GLY A 179 24.13 -4.71 14.81
N GLU A 180 23.82 -5.99 14.57
CA GLU A 180 24.76 -7.11 14.37
C GLU A 180 24.91 -7.44 12.88
#